data_AF-A0A935F988-F1
#
_entry.id   AF-A0A935F988-F1
#
_cell.length_a   1.000
_cell.length_b   1.000
_cell.length_c   1.000
_cell.angle_alpha   90.00
_cell.angle_beta   90.00
_cell.angle_gamma   90.00
#
_symmetry.space_group_name_H-M   'P 1'
#
loop_
_entity.id
_entity.type
_entity.pdbx_description
1 polymer ?
#
loop_
_entity_poly.entity_id
_entity_poly.type
_entity_poly.pdbx_seq_one_letter_code
_entity_poly.pdbx_strand_id
1 'polypeptide(L)'
;MSYNVGHYNFGDTGYYAKEEVIQFFPISKGIFARTYYLVTKRYAANLATGQNNLSINDTLKYSSSKNLSFDIFQELIDNLNSSKGNFEKESLFPFLTNIKRKDIVSVVQKYKLNSWLLDEETGKFDKIYNPDFRNIKDYNLFDTFLLQKKPTLENETIIIDVWNNLTISFIGSSDTTNFTFRFYNFMGQPFTKTVNRNYSRSERLVNANANILLSRILPDKSLAKKKLLGRTK
;
A
#
# COMPACT_ATOMS: atom_id res chain seq x y z
N MET A 1 2.66 14.07 1.64
CA MET A 1 1.90 12.82 1.88
C MET A 1 2.02 12.46 3.35
N SER A 2 0.99 11.93 3.98
CA SER A 2 1.04 11.44 5.36
C SER A 2 0.53 10.00 5.43
N TYR A 3 1.22 9.15 6.17
CA TYR A 3 0.82 7.79 6.43
C TYR A 3 0.70 7.57 7.94
N ASN A 4 -0.41 7.01 8.39
CA ASN A 4 -0.72 6.84 9.80
C ASN A 4 -0.89 5.37 10.15
N VAL A 5 -0.44 4.99 11.35
CA VAL A 5 -0.72 3.72 12.04
C VAL A 5 -1.25 4.05 13.43
N GLY A 6 -2.54 3.83 13.68
CA GLY A 6 -3.19 3.89 15.01
C GLY A 6 -3.14 2.56 15.79
N HIS A 7 -3.42 2.62 17.11
CA HIS A 7 -3.52 1.46 18.01
C HIS A 7 -4.59 1.66 19.12
N TYR A 8 -5.19 0.56 19.62
CA TYR A 8 -6.36 0.47 20.53
C TYR A 8 -5.78 0.09 21.86
N ASN A 9 -5.93 1.00 22.81
CA ASN A 9 -5.43 0.86 24.15
C ASN A 9 -6.59 0.35 25.01
N PHE A 10 -6.64 -0.95 25.28
CA PHE A 10 -7.43 -1.50 26.37
C PHE A 10 -6.62 -1.43 27.69
N GLY A 11 -6.31 -0.23 28.16
CA GLY A 11 -5.65 0.00 29.46
C GLY A 11 -4.13 -0.18 29.53
N ASP A 12 -3.42 -0.50 28.44
CA ASP A 12 -1.98 -0.78 28.48
C ASP A 12 -1.09 0.48 28.31
N THR A 13 0.20 0.39 28.64
CA THR A 13 1.26 1.41 28.37
C THR A 13 2.16 1.01 27.18
N GLY A 14 2.49 1.92 26.24
CA GLY A 14 3.15 1.52 24.97
C GLY A 14 3.23 2.55 23.84
N TYR A 15 3.83 2.14 22.70
CA TYR A 15 3.87 2.93 21.46
C TYR A 15 2.54 2.77 20.70
N TYR A 16 1.67 3.78 20.73
CA TYR A 16 0.30 3.63 20.23
C TYR A 16 0.02 4.27 18.87
N ALA A 17 0.82 5.24 18.42
CA ALA A 17 0.64 5.78 17.08
C ALA A 17 1.97 6.07 16.39
N LYS A 18 2.03 5.74 15.10
CA LYS A 18 3.13 6.11 14.22
C LYS A 18 2.57 6.93 13.07
N GLU A 19 3.12 8.11 12.86
CA GLU A 19 2.82 8.94 11.72
C GLU A 19 4.11 9.11 10.90
N GLU A 20 4.02 8.80 9.61
CA GLU A 20 5.06 9.03 8.64
C GLU A 20 4.66 10.18 7.74
N VAL A 21 5.41 11.28 7.78
CA VAL A 21 5.22 12.41 6.88
C VAL A 21 6.30 12.38 5.81
N ILE A 22 5.90 12.42 4.54
CA ILE A 22 6.81 12.43 3.38
C ILE A 22 6.62 13.75 2.64
N GLN A 23 7.72 14.48 2.53
CA GLN A 23 7.80 15.78 1.88
C GLN A 23 8.72 15.69 0.67
N PHE A 24 8.31 16.35 -0.41
CA PHE A 24 9.06 16.46 -1.66
C PHE A 24 9.42 17.92 -1.89
N PHE A 25 10.65 18.18 -2.28
CA PHE A 25 11.16 19.54 -2.49
C PHE A 25 11.86 19.63 -3.84
N PRO A 26 11.62 20.69 -4.63
CA PRO A 26 12.32 20.88 -5.88
C PRO A 26 13.81 21.13 -5.60
N ILE A 27 14.69 20.43 -6.33
CA ILE A 27 16.14 20.68 -6.30
C ILE A 27 16.64 21.30 -7.61
N SER A 28 15.96 21.02 -8.71
CA SER A 28 16.17 21.66 -10.01
C SER A 28 14.90 21.51 -10.85
N LYS A 29 14.87 22.12 -12.05
CA LYS A 29 13.71 22.06 -12.94
C LYS A 29 13.34 20.60 -13.22
N GLY A 30 12.14 20.20 -12.77
CA GLY A 30 11.61 18.86 -12.97
C GLY A 30 12.24 17.76 -12.11
N ILE A 31 13.02 18.10 -11.08
CA ILE A 31 13.63 17.12 -10.18
C ILE A 31 13.31 17.45 -8.72
N PHE A 32 12.84 16.45 -7.99
CA PHE A 32 12.48 16.53 -6.59
C PHE A 32 13.37 15.65 -5.72
N ALA A 33 13.86 16.21 -4.62
CA ALA A 33 14.36 15.45 -3.48
C ALA A 33 13.19 15.08 -2.55
N ARG A 34 13.44 14.11 -1.67
CA ARG A 34 12.44 13.68 -0.68
C ARG A 34 13.05 13.55 0.72
N THR A 35 12.30 13.97 1.71
CA THR A 35 12.58 13.69 3.12
C THR A 35 11.37 13.01 3.74
N TYR A 36 11.59 12.13 4.71
CA TYR A 36 10.49 11.60 5.50
C TYR A 36 10.81 11.63 6.99
N TYR A 37 9.76 11.80 7.79
CA TYR A 37 9.82 11.93 9.24
C TYR A 37 8.91 10.87 9.82
N LEU A 38 9.39 10.17 10.83
CA LEU A 38 8.60 9.26 11.63
C LEU A 38 8.33 9.93 12.98
N VAL A 39 7.08 10.25 13.24
CA VAL A 39 6.60 10.69 14.54
C VAL A 39 6.05 9.46 15.25
N THR A 40 6.59 9.14 16.42
CA THR A 40 6.06 8.09 17.28
C THR A 40 5.45 8.71 18.52
N LYS A 41 4.17 8.41 18.76
CA LYS A 41 3.44 8.85 19.95
C LYS A 41 3.39 7.71 20.94
N ARG A 42 3.97 7.93 22.13
CA ARG A 42 3.88 7.02 23.27
C ARG A 42 2.87 7.59 24.26
N TYR A 43 1.90 6.78 24.67
CA TYR A 43 1.00 7.16 25.75
C TYR A 43 1.33 6.34 27.00
N ALA A 44 1.42 7.03 28.14
CA ALA A 44 1.50 6.39 29.44
C ALA A 44 0.09 6.36 30.06
N ALA A 45 -0.40 5.16 30.35
CA ALA A 45 -1.60 4.96 31.16
C ALA A 45 -1.31 5.40 32.60
N ASN A 46 -2.18 6.24 33.14
CA ASN A 46 -2.22 6.52 34.55
C ASN A 46 -3.05 5.41 35.21
N LEU A 47 -2.37 4.51 35.91
CA LEU A 47 -2.99 3.36 36.59
C LEU A 47 -3.99 3.78 37.68
N ALA A 48 -3.88 5.00 38.21
CA ALA A 48 -4.80 5.50 39.24
C ALA A 48 -6.11 6.06 38.67
N THR A 49 -6.10 6.58 37.44
CA THR A 49 -7.29 7.18 36.80
C THR A 49 -7.85 6.35 35.65
N GLY A 50 -7.14 5.31 35.21
CA GLY A 50 -7.49 4.55 34.01
C GLY A 50 -7.41 5.36 32.72
N GLN A 51 -6.82 6.57 32.76
CA GLN A 51 -6.74 7.50 31.63
C GLN A 51 -5.29 7.65 31.14
N ASN A 52 -5.13 7.96 29.85
CA ASN A 52 -3.82 8.24 29.26
C ASN A 52 -3.44 9.71 29.50
N ASN A 53 -2.47 9.97 30.38
CA ASN A 53 -2.18 11.33 30.86
C ASN A 53 -0.93 11.98 30.24
N LEU A 54 -0.04 11.21 29.61
CA LEU A 54 1.19 11.73 29.02
C LEU A 54 1.38 11.20 27.60
N SER A 55 1.48 12.11 26.62
CA SER A 55 1.90 11.79 25.26
C SER A 55 3.34 12.29 25.06
N ILE A 56 4.28 11.38 24.81
CA ILE A 56 5.64 11.73 24.38
C ILE A 56 5.70 11.55 22.86
N ASN A 57 6.11 12.60 22.16
CA ASN A 57 6.32 12.59 20.72
C ASN A 57 7.81 12.54 20.43
N ASP A 58 8.29 11.40 19.93
CA ASP A 58 9.64 11.31 19.38
C ASP A 58 9.56 11.49 17.86
N THR A 59 10.43 12.33 17.31
CA THR A 59 10.51 12.57 15.87
C THR A 59 11.85 12.12 15.32
N LEU A 60 11.84 11.14 14.42
CA LEU A 60 13.02 10.67 13.71
C LEU A 60 12.98 11.18 12.27
N LYS A 61 13.93 12.04 11.90
CA LYS A 61 14.08 12.58 10.54
C LYS A 61 15.01 11.69 9.72
N TYR A 62 14.58 11.38 8.51
CA TYR A 62 15.37 10.65 7.52
C TYR A 62 15.38 11.41 6.19
N SER A 63 16.57 11.67 5.65
CA SER A 63 16.73 12.16 4.29
C SER A 63 16.98 10.98 3.34
N SER A 64 16.46 11.08 2.12
CA SER A 64 16.78 10.15 1.04
C SER A 64 17.48 10.91 -0.08
N SER A 65 18.59 10.36 -0.58
CA SER A 65 19.34 10.91 -1.71
C SER A 65 18.73 10.59 -3.08
N LYS A 66 17.61 9.85 -3.12
CA LYS A 66 17.00 9.45 -4.39
C LYS A 66 16.22 10.63 -4.99
N ASN A 67 16.71 11.12 -6.12
CA ASN A 67 16.02 12.11 -6.94
C ASN A 67 14.87 11.48 -7.71
N LEU A 68 13.76 12.21 -7.83
CA LEU A 68 12.56 11.81 -8.55
C LEU A 68 12.27 12.85 -9.64
N SER A 69 11.94 12.40 -10.85
CA SER A 69 11.51 13.30 -11.92
C SER A 69 10.09 13.84 -11.64
N PHE A 70 9.74 14.97 -12.24
CA PHE A 70 8.38 15.47 -12.24
C PHE A 70 7.40 14.49 -12.90
N ASP A 71 7.83 13.85 -13.99
CA ASP A 71 7.01 12.94 -14.78
C ASP A 71 6.40 11.81 -13.96
N ILE A 72 7.15 11.25 -12.99
CA ILE A 72 6.61 10.17 -12.14
C ILE A 72 5.49 10.68 -11.20
N PHE A 73 5.51 11.95 -10.81
CA PHE A 73 4.42 12.55 -10.04
C PHE A 73 3.22 12.86 -10.93
N GLN A 74 3.45 13.36 -12.15
CA GLN A 74 2.38 13.59 -13.11
C GLN A 74 1.67 12.27 -13.45
N GLU A 75 2.44 11.21 -13.73
CA GLU A 75 1.90 9.87 -13.99
C GLU A 75 1.08 9.34 -12.79
N LEU A 76 1.52 9.61 -11.55
CA LEU A 76 0.76 9.26 -10.36
C LEU A 76 -0.55 10.04 -10.29
N ILE A 77 -0.54 11.35 -10.54
CA ILE A 77 -1.72 12.21 -10.53
C ILE A 77 -2.74 11.75 -11.58
N ASP A 78 -2.28 11.45 -12.78
CA ASP A 78 -3.13 11.01 -13.88
C ASP A 78 -3.80 9.66 -13.53
N ASN A 79 -3.04 8.72 -12.95
CA ASN A 79 -3.60 7.44 -12.51
C ASN A 79 -4.55 7.58 -11.30
N LEU A 80 -4.28 8.49 -10.37
CA LEU A 80 -5.17 8.77 -9.23
C LEU A 80 -6.49 9.38 -9.67
N ASN A 81 -6.48 10.18 -10.74
CA ASN A 81 -7.68 10.83 -11.27
C ASN A 81 -8.43 9.99 -12.30
N SER A 82 -7.84 8.90 -12.78
CA SER A 82 -8.48 7.98 -13.70
C SER A 82 -9.60 7.20 -13.01
N SER A 83 -10.75 7.08 -13.67
CA SER A 83 -11.85 6.19 -13.29
C SER A 83 -11.63 4.75 -13.78
N LYS A 84 -10.56 4.48 -14.52
CA LYS A 84 -10.25 3.13 -15.03
C LYS A 84 -9.62 2.28 -13.92
N GLY A 85 -10.35 1.28 -13.46
CA GLY A 85 -9.75 0.15 -12.75
C GLY A 85 -8.82 -0.60 -13.71
N ASN A 86 -7.56 -0.80 -13.32
CA ASN A 86 -6.52 -1.43 -14.13
C ASN A 86 -5.91 -2.64 -13.40
N PHE A 87 -6.78 -3.40 -12.74
CA PHE A 87 -6.41 -4.63 -12.01
C PHE A 87 -6.69 -5.86 -12.89
N GLU A 88 -6.26 -5.80 -14.15
CA GLU A 88 -6.33 -6.88 -15.13
C GLU A 88 -4.93 -7.27 -15.61
N LYS A 89 -4.83 -8.44 -16.23
CA LYS A 89 -3.56 -9.02 -16.67
C LYS A 89 -2.78 -8.09 -17.58
N GLU A 90 -3.43 -7.47 -18.56
CA GLU A 90 -2.81 -6.59 -19.55
C GLU A 90 -2.13 -5.39 -18.90
N SER A 91 -2.75 -4.85 -17.85
CA SER A 91 -2.25 -3.70 -17.10
C SER A 91 -1.07 -4.05 -16.18
N LEU A 92 -1.00 -5.29 -15.69
CA LEU A 92 0.01 -5.73 -14.74
C LEU A 92 1.21 -6.43 -15.40
N PHE A 93 1.02 -7.06 -16.55
CA PHE A 93 2.05 -7.83 -17.26
C PHE A 93 3.35 -7.08 -17.52
N PRO A 94 3.32 -5.78 -17.93
CA PRO A 94 4.55 -5.01 -18.18
C PRO A 94 5.48 -4.91 -16.97
N PHE A 95 4.95 -5.10 -15.76
CA PHE A 95 5.70 -5.02 -14.51
C PHE A 95 6.22 -6.39 -14.02
N LEU A 96 5.81 -7.49 -14.66
CA LEU A 96 6.11 -8.87 -14.29
C LEU A 96 7.26 -9.48 -15.10
N THR A 97 8.04 -8.65 -15.80
CA THR A 97 9.18 -9.13 -16.59
C THR A 97 10.22 -9.84 -15.70
N ASN A 98 10.67 -11.04 -16.10
CA ASN A 98 11.70 -11.86 -15.44
C ASN A 98 11.35 -12.47 -14.08
N ILE A 99 10.08 -12.86 -13.85
CA ILE A 99 9.72 -13.64 -12.65
C ILE A 99 10.46 -14.98 -12.63
N LYS A 100 11.14 -15.27 -11.52
CA LYS A 100 11.82 -16.56 -11.31
C LYS A 100 10.89 -17.55 -10.62
N ARG A 101 11.13 -18.85 -10.88
CA ARG A 101 10.43 -19.97 -10.22
C ARG A 101 10.31 -19.81 -8.70
N LYS A 102 11.41 -19.43 -8.06
CA LYS A 102 11.46 -19.23 -6.60
C LYS A 102 10.50 -18.15 -6.11
N ASP A 103 10.28 -17.09 -6.91
CA ASP A 103 9.41 -15.97 -6.55
C ASP A 103 7.95 -16.43 -6.62
N ILE A 104 7.60 -17.20 -7.65
CA ILE A 104 6.29 -17.83 -7.81
C ILE A 104 5.97 -18.75 -6.62
N VAL A 105 6.88 -19.68 -6.30
CA VAL A 105 6.70 -20.63 -5.20
C VAL A 105 6.53 -19.88 -3.87
N SER A 106 7.32 -18.83 -3.64
CA SER A 106 7.21 -18.00 -2.45
C SER A 106 5.83 -17.33 -2.33
N VAL A 107 5.29 -16.79 -3.42
CA VAL A 107 3.96 -16.17 -3.46
C VAL A 107 2.87 -17.21 -3.18
N VAL A 108 2.92 -18.36 -3.84
CA VAL A 108 1.94 -19.44 -3.66
C VAL A 108 1.90 -19.91 -2.20
N GLN A 109 3.05 -20.17 -1.61
CA GLN A 109 3.17 -20.56 -0.20
C GLN A 109 2.66 -19.46 0.74
N LYS A 110 3.04 -18.20 0.48
CA LYS A 110 2.60 -17.03 1.29
C LYS A 110 1.08 -16.92 1.34
N TYR A 111 0.40 -17.19 0.22
CA TYR A 111 -1.05 -17.10 0.12
C TYR A 111 -1.78 -18.42 0.32
N LYS A 112 -1.08 -19.48 0.76
CA LYS A 112 -1.63 -20.83 1.00
C LYS A 112 -2.34 -21.43 -0.22
N LEU A 113 -1.90 -21.09 -1.43
CA LEU A 113 -2.43 -21.61 -2.69
C LEU A 113 -1.76 -22.94 -3.07
N ASN A 114 -1.41 -23.76 -2.07
CA ASN A 114 -0.53 -24.93 -2.27
C ASN A 114 -1.12 -25.94 -3.25
N SER A 115 -2.45 -26.01 -3.38
CA SER A 115 -3.12 -26.84 -4.38
C SER A 115 -2.70 -26.53 -5.81
N TRP A 116 -2.23 -25.31 -6.11
CA TRP A 116 -1.72 -24.92 -7.43
C TRP A 116 -0.30 -25.45 -7.71
N LEU A 117 0.31 -26.12 -6.74
CA LEU A 117 1.62 -26.77 -6.85
C LEU A 117 1.54 -28.29 -6.66
N LEU A 118 0.33 -28.81 -6.39
CA LEU A 118 0.09 -30.24 -6.28
C LEU A 118 -0.25 -30.77 -7.67
N ASP A 119 0.26 -31.94 -7.96
CA ASP A 119 -0.18 -32.74 -9.09
C ASP A 119 -1.55 -33.35 -8.77
N GLU A 120 -2.54 -33.19 -9.66
CA GLU A 120 -3.94 -33.60 -9.41
C GLU A 120 -4.10 -35.12 -9.25
N GLU A 121 -3.25 -35.92 -9.90
CA GLU A 121 -3.33 -37.38 -9.85
C GLU A 121 -2.66 -37.95 -8.59
N THR A 122 -1.57 -37.34 -8.14
CA THR A 122 -0.72 -37.89 -7.07
C THR A 122 -0.84 -37.15 -5.74
N GLY A 123 -1.42 -35.95 -5.72
CA GLY A 123 -1.54 -35.08 -4.55
C GLY A 123 -0.19 -34.66 -3.96
N LYS A 124 0.92 -34.89 -4.68
CA LYS A 124 2.29 -34.62 -4.24
C LYS A 124 2.81 -33.32 -4.85
N PHE A 125 3.74 -32.69 -4.14
CA PHE A 125 4.43 -31.49 -4.58
C PHE A 125 5.42 -31.86 -5.70
N ASP A 126 5.03 -31.68 -6.96
CA ASP A 126 5.91 -32.04 -8.07
C ASP A 126 6.96 -30.95 -8.32
N LYS A 127 8.21 -31.23 -7.92
CA LYS A 127 9.37 -30.36 -8.11
C LYS A 127 9.88 -30.35 -9.55
N ILE A 128 9.53 -31.32 -10.39
CA ILE A 128 10.26 -31.56 -11.64
C ILE A 128 9.37 -31.32 -12.87
N TYR A 129 8.07 -31.60 -12.82
CA TYR A 129 7.24 -31.58 -14.03
C TYR A 129 5.87 -30.93 -13.93
N ASN A 130 5.54 -30.17 -12.88
CA ASN A 130 4.20 -29.61 -12.76
C ASN A 130 3.83 -28.72 -13.98
N PRO A 131 2.90 -29.11 -14.87
CA PRO A 131 2.46 -28.30 -16.00
C PRO A 131 1.84 -26.98 -15.54
N ASP A 132 1.34 -26.92 -14.30
CA ASP A 132 0.91 -25.65 -13.70
C ASP A 132 2.05 -24.70 -13.41
N PHE A 133 3.28 -25.18 -13.25
CA PHE A 133 4.42 -24.28 -13.18
C PHE A 133 4.65 -23.55 -14.51
N ARG A 134 4.39 -24.20 -15.66
CA ARG A 134 4.34 -23.50 -16.96
C ARG A 134 3.10 -22.63 -17.04
N ASN A 135 1.92 -23.08 -16.60
CA ASN A 135 0.72 -22.24 -16.57
C ASN A 135 0.87 -20.99 -15.69
N ILE A 136 1.66 -21.04 -14.62
CA ILE A 136 1.92 -19.88 -13.76
C ILE A 136 3.05 -19.02 -14.36
N LYS A 137 4.07 -19.62 -14.98
CA LYS A 137 5.15 -18.91 -15.71
C LYS A 137 4.63 -18.19 -16.98
N ASP A 138 3.67 -18.80 -17.66
CA ASP A 138 3.00 -18.30 -18.85
C ASP A 138 1.73 -17.49 -18.48
N TYR A 139 1.48 -17.31 -17.18
CA TYR A 139 0.40 -16.48 -16.63
C TYR A 139 -1.02 -16.92 -17.06
N ASN A 140 -1.23 -18.20 -17.36
CA ASN A 140 -2.52 -18.80 -17.69
C ASN A 140 -3.48 -18.77 -16.50
N LEU A 141 -2.98 -18.88 -15.26
CA LEU A 141 -3.78 -18.75 -14.03
C LEU A 141 -3.77 -17.33 -13.45
N PHE A 142 -3.16 -16.37 -14.13
CA PHE A 142 -2.96 -15.03 -13.58
C PHE A 142 -4.27 -14.27 -13.44
N ASP A 143 -5.19 -14.40 -14.40
CA ASP A 143 -6.52 -13.79 -14.30
C ASP A 143 -7.31 -14.34 -13.12
N THR A 144 -7.31 -15.66 -12.93
CA THR A 144 -7.92 -16.32 -11.76
C THR A 144 -7.31 -15.84 -10.45
N PHE A 145 -5.99 -15.71 -10.40
CA PHE A 145 -5.28 -15.16 -9.23
C PHE A 145 -5.67 -13.72 -8.94
N LEU A 146 -5.72 -12.86 -9.98
CA LEU A 146 -6.13 -11.47 -9.85
C LEU A 146 -7.57 -11.37 -9.37
N LEU A 147 -8.50 -12.15 -9.91
CA LEU A 147 -9.89 -12.17 -9.46
C LEU A 147 -10.02 -12.56 -7.98
N GLN A 148 -9.25 -13.57 -7.53
CA GLN A 148 -9.28 -14.00 -6.13
C GLN A 148 -8.62 -13.01 -5.16
N LYS A 149 -7.63 -12.25 -5.62
CA LYS A 149 -6.83 -11.35 -4.77
C LYS A 149 -7.13 -9.87 -4.96
N LYS A 150 -7.95 -9.51 -5.95
CA LYS A 150 -8.42 -8.15 -6.17
C LYS A 150 -9.18 -7.68 -4.93
N PRO A 151 -8.86 -6.49 -4.41
CA PRO A 151 -9.61 -5.91 -3.31
C PRO A 151 -11.07 -5.71 -3.71
N THR A 152 -12.00 -6.19 -2.89
CA THR A 152 -13.42 -5.85 -3.04
C THR A 152 -13.66 -4.43 -2.53
N LEU A 153 -14.48 -3.67 -3.26
CA LEU A 153 -14.90 -2.33 -2.87
C LEU A 153 -16.12 -2.35 -1.91
N GLU A 154 -16.78 -3.50 -1.77
CA GLU A 154 -18.08 -3.67 -1.09
C GLU A 154 -17.95 -3.90 0.42
N ASN A 155 -16.88 -4.58 0.88
CA ASN A 155 -16.75 -5.02 2.27
C ASN A 155 -16.15 -3.97 3.24
N GLU A 156 -16.06 -2.69 2.85
CA GLU A 156 -15.42 -1.65 3.67
C GLU A 156 -16.39 -0.71 4.40
N THR A 157 -17.70 -0.94 4.30
CA THR A 157 -18.74 0.00 4.78
C THR A 157 -18.73 0.26 6.29
N ILE A 158 -17.93 -0.44 7.11
CA ILE A 158 -17.89 -0.23 8.56
C ILE A 158 -16.47 -0.20 9.11
N ILE A 159 -15.58 0.62 8.54
CA ILE A 159 -14.40 1.06 9.29
C ILE A 159 -14.20 2.56 9.02
N ILE A 160 -14.87 3.39 9.84
CA ILE A 160 -14.56 4.82 10.01
C ILE A 160 -13.29 4.98 10.87
N ASP A 161 -12.78 3.86 11.41
CA ASP A 161 -11.63 3.75 12.29
C ASP A 161 -10.41 3.15 11.55
N VAL A 162 -10.12 3.59 10.31
CA VAL A 162 -9.01 3.00 9.54
C VAL A 162 -7.69 3.58 9.99
N TRP A 163 -7.02 2.80 10.83
CA TRP A 163 -5.80 3.19 11.51
C TRP A 163 -4.57 3.16 10.65
N ASN A 164 -4.65 2.48 9.51
CA ASN A 164 -3.53 2.26 8.61
C ASN A 164 -3.84 2.83 7.22
N ASN A 165 -3.54 4.11 7.01
CA ASN A 165 -3.85 4.80 5.76
C ASN A 165 -2.68 5.66 5.25
N LEU A 166 -2.62 5.88 3.94
CA LEU A 166 -1.77 6.87 3.28
C LEU A 166 -2.69 7.90 2.65
N THR A 167 -2.54 9.15 3.03
CA THR A 167 -3.25 10.28 2.42
C THR A 167 -2.30 11.11 1.56
N ILE A 168 -2.72 11.34 0.32
CA ILE A 168 -2.09 12.24 -0.64
C ILE A 168 -3.03 13.41 -0.84
N SER A 169 -2.58 14.60 -0.42
CA SER A 169 -3.36 15.83 -0.53
C SER A 169 -2.77 16.72 -1.62
N PHE A 170 -3.62 17.16 -2.52
CA PHE A 170 -3.36 18.22 -3.47
C PHE A 170 -4.12 19.45 -3.00
N ILE A 171 -3.38 20.52 -2.71
CA ILE A 171 -3.93 21.76 -2.17
C ILE A 171 -3.77 22.83 -3.27
N GLY A 172 -4.86 23.16 -3.92
CA GLY A 172 -4.98 24.31 -4.81
C GLY A 172 -5.44 25.55 -4.06
N SER A 173 -5.55 26.68 -4.75
CA SER A 173 -6.00 27.95 -4.16
C SER A 173 -7.48 27.92 -3.76
N SER A 174 -8.30 27.17 -4.48
CA SER A 174 -9.76 27.09 -4.26
C SER A 174 -10.25 25.69 -3.90
N ASP A 175 -9.41 24.67 -4.01
CA ASP A 175 -9.80 23.28 -3.87
C ASP A 175 -8.75 22.46 -3.11
N THR A 176 -9.23 21.43 -2.40
CA THR A 176 -8.35 20.42 -1.81
C THR A 176 -8.87 19.05 -2.20
N THR A 177 -8.05 18.30 -2.92
CA THR A 177 -8.35 16.93 -3.30
C THR A 177 -7.49 15.98 -2.50
N ASN A 178 -8.14 15.06 -1.80
CA ASN A 178 -7.49 14.03 -0.99
C ASN A 178 -7.69 12.66 -1.65
N PHE A 179 -6.61 11.90 -1.74
CA PHE A 179 -6.62 10.48 -2.07
C PHE A 179 -6.17 9.70 -0.84
N THR A 180 -7.07 8.91 -0.26
CA THR A 180 -6.78 8.13 0.95
C THR A 180 -6.77 6.64 0.62
N PHE A 181 -5.57 6.06 0.65
CA PHE A 181 -5.34 4.63 0.51
C PHE A 181 -5.50 3.94 1.86
N ARG A 182 -6.15 2.79 1.86
CA ARG A 182 -6.39 2.00 3.07
C ARG A 182 -5.64 0.67 2.96
N PHE A 183 -4.80 0.34 3.96
CA PHE A 183 -3.88 -0.80 3.90
C PHE A 183 -4.40 -2.03 4.64
N TYR A 184 -5.23 -2.83 3.97
CA TYR A 184 -5.88 -4.02 4.54
C TYR A 184 -5.21 -5.36 4.19
N ASN A 185 -3.94 -5.34 3.75
CA ASN A 185 -3.17 -6.51 3.28
C ASN A 185 -3.73 -7.19 2.01
N PHE A 186 -4.23 -6.41 1.04
CA PHE A 186 -4.61 -6.92 -0.28
C PHE A 186 -3.57 -6.56 -1.37
N MET A 187 -3.59 -7.31 -2.47
CA MET A 187 -2.80 -6.99 -3.65
C MET A 187 -3.44 -5.77 -4.32
N GLY A 188 -2.74 -4.62 -4.29
CA GLY A 188 -3.35 -3.33 -4.61
C GLY A 188 -4.12 -2.77 -3.41
N GLN A 189 -3.87 -1.51 -3.06
CA GLN A 189 -4.62 -0.83 -2.02
C GLN A 189 -5.77 -0.04 -2.66
N PRO A 190 -7.02 -0.25 -2.24
CA PRO A 190 -8.10 0.63 -2.64
C PRO A 190 -7.83 2.04 -2.10
N PHE A 191 -8.28 3.04 -2.85
CA PHE A 191 -8.25 4.42 -2.40
C PHE A 191 -9.59 5.10 -2.61
N THR A 192 -9.84 6.08 -1.75
CA THR A 192 -10.99 6.97 -1.83
C THR A 192 -10.53 8.35 -2.28
N LYS A 193 -11.17 8.92 -3.30
CA LYS A 193 -10.99 10.29 -3.75
C LYS A 193 -12.04 11.18 -3.11
N THR A 194 -11.61 12.24 -2.43
CA THR A 194 -12.49 13.25 -1.82
C THR A 194 -12.10 14.63 -2.32
N VAL A 195 -13.02 15.31 -2.99
CA VAL A 195 -12.84 16.68 -3.49
C VAL A 195 -13.51 17.66 -2.53
N ASN A 196 -12.83 18.74 -2.17
CA ASN A 196 -13.33 19.81 -1.30
C ASN A 196 -13.88 19.33 0.04
N ARG A 197 -13.29 18.26 0.59
CA ARG A 197 -13.74 17.59 1.83
C ARG A 197 -15.21 17.16 1.78
N ASN A 198 -15.79 17.02 0.59
CA ASN A 198 -17.14 16.54 0.42
C ASN A 198 -17.17 15.00 0.41
N TYR A 199 -17.38 14.42 1.58
CA TYR A 199 -17.41 12.97 1.77
C TYR A 199 -18.62 12.29 1.11
N SER A 200 -19.70 13.02 0.83
CA SER A 200 -20.90 12.47 0.17
C SER A 200 -20.72 12.18 -1.32
N ARG A 201 -19.63 12.65 -1.93
CA ARG A 201 -19.29 12.44 -3.36
C ARG A 201 -17.99 11.66 -3.54
N SER A 202 -17.61 10.86 -2.56
CA SER A 202 -16.34 10.14 -2.62
C SER A 202 -16.40 8.98 -3.61
N GLU A 203 -15.44 8.92 -4.51
CA GLU A 203 -15.27 7.80 -5.46
C GLU A 203 -14.26 6.80 -4.89
N ARG A 204 -14.55 5.49 -5.02
CA ARG A 204 -13.68 4.40 -4.55
C ARG A 204 -13.13 3.61 -5.72
N LEU A 205 -11.82 3.43 -5.75
CA LEU A 205 -11.12 2.86 -6.90
C LEU A 205 -10.01 1.90 -6.45
N VAL A 206 -9.76 0.88 -7.27
CA VAL A 206 -8.52 0.08 -7.22
C VAL A 206 -7.74 0.38 -8.50
N ASN A 207 -6.62 1.09 -8.37
CA ASN A 207 -5.70 1.35 -9.47
C ASN A 207 -4.31 0.78 -9.16
N ALA A 208 -3.94 -0.31 -9.83
CA ALA A 208 -2.65 -0.98 -9.69
C ALA A 208 -1.47 -0.09 -10.09
N ASN A 209 -1.57 0.69 -11.17
CA ASN A 209 -0.51 1.60 -11.59
C ASN A 209 -0.23 2.67 -10.53
N ALA A 210 -1.27 3.25 -9.91
CA ALA A 210 -1.10 4.19 -8.80
C ALA A 210 -0.33 3.54 -7.63
N ASN A 211 -0.67 2.29 -7.29
CA ASN A 211 0.06 1.52 -6.27
C ASN A 211 1.53 1.28 -6.66
N ILE A 212 1.81 0.93 -7.91
CA ILE A 212 3.17 0.70 -8.42
C ILE A 212 3.99 1.99 -8.39
N LEU A 213 3.42 3.11 -8.85
CA LEU A 213 4.06 4.42 -8.84
C LEU A 213 4.38 4.87 -7.41
N LEU A 214 3.46 4.64 -6.47
CA LEU A 214 3.73 4.86 -5.05
C LEU A 214 4.92 4.03 -4.54
N SER A 215 5.05 2.78 -4.94
CA SER A 215 6.23 1.97 -4.57
C SER A 215 7.55 2.57 -5.08
N ARG A 216 7.53 3.30 -6.20
CA ARG A 216 8.71 3.96 -6.78
C ARG A 216 9.02 5.29 -6.10
N ILE A 217 7.98 6.05 -5.76
CA ILE A 217 8.05 7.39 -5.13
C ILE A 217 8.40 7.29 -3.64
N LEU A 218 7.87 6.30 -2.92
CA LEU A 218 8.07 6.17 -1.48
C LEU A 218 9.52 5.72 -1.12
N PRO A 219 10.10 6.22 -0.02
CA PRO A 219 11.41 5.77 0.49
C PRO A 219 11.47 4.28 0.80
N ASP A 220 12.62 3.61 0.60
CA ASP A 220 12.73 2.15 0.84
C ASP A 220 12.47 1.76 2.30
N LYS A 221 12.79 2.65 3.23
CA LYS A 221 12.57 2.47 4.66
C LYS A 221 11.16 2.88 5.11
N SER A 222 10.35 3.48 4.22
CA SER A 222 9.03 4.01 4.57
C SER A 222 8.09 2.93 5.08
N LEU A 223 7.31 3.26 6.11
CA LEU A 223 6.26 2.38 6.63
C LEU A 223 5.17 2.15 5.59
N ALA A 224 4.73 3.22 4.91
CA ALA A 224 3.77 3.14 3.82
C ALA A 224 4.25 2.18 2.72
N LYS A 225 5.52 2.29 2.31
CA LYS A 225 6.09 1.40 1.27
C LYS A 225 6.15 -0.04 1.73
N LYS A 226 6.55 -0.29 2.97
CA LYS A 226 6.59 -1.64 3.55
C LYS A 226 5.21 -2.28 3.55
N LYS A 227 4.17 -1.55 3.93
CA LYS A 227 2.78 -2.03 3.86
C LYS A 227 2.31 -2.25 2.43
N LEU A 228 2.61 -1.32 1.52
CA LEU A 228 2.27 -1.45 0.10
C LEU A 228 2.85 -2.72 -0.53
N LEU A 229 4.07 -3.10 -0.13
CA LEU A 229 4.76 -4.30 -0.60
C LEU A 229 4.44 -5.57 0.22
N GLY A 230 3.57 -5.49 1.23
CA GLY A 230 3.30 -6.61 2.13
C GLY A 230 4.54 -7.13 2.86
N ARG A 231 5.51 -6.26 3.14
CA ARG A 231 6.77 -6.50 3.87
C ARG A 231 6.61 -6.04 5.32
N THR A 232 5.78 -6.73 6.10
CA THR A 232 5.79 -6.61 7.55
C THR A 232 6.63 -7.75 8.12
N LYS A 233 7.67 -7.38 8.90
CA LYS A 233 8.35 -8.33 9.78
C LYS A 233 7.38 -8.77 10.87
#